data_AF-A0A6I0KLU7-F1
#
_entry.id   AF-A0A6I0KLU7-F1
#
_cell.length_a   1.000
_cell.length_b   1.000
_cell.length_c   1.000
_cell.angle_alpha   90.00
_cell.angle_beta   90.00
_cell.angle_gamma   90.00
#
_symmetry.space_group_name_H-M   'P 1'
#
loop_
_entity.id
_entity.type
_entity.pdbx_description
1 polymer ?
#
loop_
_entity_poly.entity_id
_entity_poly.type
_entity_poly.pdbx_seq_one_letter_code
_entity_poly.pdbx_strand_id
1 'polypeptide(L)'
;VECFHLAKEMSGGEHRELARKLANYRRVVISISGKDTDALAYADFLAGLNLPAPVVYAFFTSYRAMQPLVPALNQASAVVLGHSSEADIQQYVAGVLFAKVPAQGKLSMSIGNLYQAGEGSVITPGMKPGRIIPEDLGMKSNELHRIDAIVKGGLAAGSYPGCQVLVLKDGQTVYDKCFGTHSDKDTTAVRPTDMFDLASLTKTTATLLAVMKLYDTGKLKLTDKASQYLPILRNTDKKNITIKDLLLHESGLPPYIRFYLEAIDPNSVHGPYAQSWVDEWHRTQVSEHSYYCSNFKFKKGLVAEKESSTYNLHVADKMWLNKNFKNTILQKIARCDMDSKRYVYSDLGFILLQQVVEAIVKLPMDLYLAKEFYAPMGLQRTMYLPLLRYSKQEIMPTAANDFLRRQDLCGYVHDETAAC
;
A
#
# COMPACT_ATOMS: atom_id res chain seq x y z
N VAL A 1 11.71 3.71 -23.81
CA VAL A 1 11.71 2.79 -24.96
C VAL A 1 13.11 2.82 -25.50
N GLU A 2 13.78 1.67 -25.55
CA GLU A 2 15.11 1.55 -26.16
C GLU A 2 14.98 0.73 -27.43
N CYS A 3 15.74 1.12 -28.46
CA CYS A 3 15.69 0.49 -29.77
C CYS A 3 17.01 -0.23 -30.03
N PHE A 4 16.92 -1.48 -30.46
CA PHE A 4 18.04 -2.29 -30.86
C PHE A 4 17.92 -2.63 -32.34
N HIS A 5 19.05 -2.68 -33.04
CA HIS A 5 19.10 -3.09 -34.44
C HIS A 5 19.76 -4.47 -34.53
N LEU A 6 19.07 -5.39 -35.21
CA LEU A 6 19.58 -6.73 -35.51
C LEU A 6 20.13 -6.71 -36.94
N ALA A 7 21.45 -6.69 -37.08
CA ALA A 7 22.11 -6.67 -38.38
C ALA A 7 22.43 -8.10 -38.85
N LYS A 8 22.38 -8.33 -40.18
CA LYS A 8 22.62 -9.63 -40.81
C LYS A 8 24.01 -10.23 -40.51
N GLU A 9 24.99 -9.36 -40.25
CA GLU A 9 26.41 -9.74 -40.08
C GLU A 9 26.82 -9.95 -38.61
N MET A 10 25.87 -9.87 -37.67
CA MET A 10 26.17 -10.04 -36.25
C MET A 10 26.71 -11.45 -35.95
N SER A 11 27.82 -11.49 -35.22
CA SER A 11 28.42 -12.71 -34.73
C SER A 11 27.56 -13.38 -33.65
N GLY A 12 27.77 -14.69 -33.43
CA GLY A 12 27.09 -15.41 -32.35
C GLY A 12 27.36 -14.84 -30.94
N GLY A 13 28.46 -14.09 -30.75
CA GLY A 13 28.74 -13.35 -29.52
C GLY A 13 27.79 -12.17 -29.33
N GLU A 14 27.63 -11.35 -30.37
CA GLU A 14 26.75 -10.18 -30.36
C GLU A 14 25.28 -10.56 -30.23
N HIS A 15 24.85 -11.66 -30.85
CA HIS A 15 23.51 -12.23 -30.64
C HIS A 15 23.25 -12.58 -29.17
N ARG A 16 24.20 -13.22 -28.50
CA ARG A 16 24.06 -13.57 -27.07
C ARG A 16 24.03 -12.33 -26.17
N GLU A 17 24.82 -11.32 -26.49
CA GLU A 17 24.80 -10.06 -25.75
C GLU A 17 23.46 -9.34 -25.91
N LEU A 18 22.93 -9.27 -27.14
CA LEU A 18 21.63 -8.69 -27.40
C LEU A 18 20.52 -9.42 -26.66
N ALA A 19 20.49 -10.76 -26.71
CA ALA A 19 19.51 -11.56 -25.97
C ALA A 19 19.58 -11.29 -24.45
N ARG A 20 20.79 -11.15 -23.88
CA ARG A 20 20.97 -10.81 -22.46
C ARG A 20 20.45 -9.41 -22.13
N LYS A 21 20.66 -8.43 -23.01
CA LYS A 21 20.10 -7.07 -22.85
C LYS A 21 18.57 -7.14 -22.88
N LEU A 22 18.01 -7.81 -23.88
CA LEU A 22 16.56 -7.96 -24.07
C LEU A 22 15.87 -8.64 -22.88
N ALA A 23 16.55 -9.56 -22.18
CA ALA A 23 16.01 -10.23 -20.99
C ALA A 23 15.69 -9.29 -19.82
N ASN A 24 16.24 -8.07 -19.80
CA ASN A 24 15.95 -7.08 -18.76
C ASN A 24 14.68 -6.25 -19.02
N TYR A 25 14.05 -6.38 -20.19
CA TYR A 25 12.85 -5.61 -20.54
C TYR A 25 11.59 -6.41 -20.23
N ARG A 26 10.55 -5.71 -19.79
CA ARG A 26 9.24 -6.31 -19.45
C ARG A 26 8.37 -6.66 -20.66
N ARG A 27 8.74 -6.16 -21.84
CA ARG A 27 8.06 -6.42 -23.12
C ARG A 27 9.03 -6.14 -24.26
N VAL A 28 9.05 -7.01 -25.24
CA VAL A 28 9.88 -6.84 -26.44
C VAL A 28 8.98 -6.84 -27.67
N VAL A 29 9.13 -5.84 -28.52
CA VAL A 29 8.46 -5.77 -29.83
C VAL A 29 9.54 -5.88 -30.89
N ILE A 30 9.42 -6.88 -31.76
CA ILE A 30 10.34 -7.12 -32.87
C ILE A 30 9.64 -6.65 -34.14
N SER A 31 10.08 -5.52 -34.68
CA SER A 31 9.62 -5.00 -35.95
C SER A 31 10.42 -5.63 -37.09
N ILE A 32 9.73 -6.26 -38.04
CA ILE A 32 10.32 -6.87 -39.23
C ILE A 32 9.93 -6.04 -40.43
N SER A 33 10.92 -5.50 -41.12
CA SER A 33 10.78 -4.68 -42.32
C SER A 33 11.86 -5.05 -43.34
N GLY A 34 11.66 -4.73 -44.62
CA GLY A 34 12.61 -5.05 -45.69
C GLY A 34 12.05 -6.08 -46.67
N LYS A 35 12.92 -6.85 -47.33
CA LYS A 35 12.50 -7.86 -48.30
C LYS A 35 12.14 -9.16 -47.59
N ASP A 36 11.08 -9.85 -48.05
CA ASP A 36 10.65 -11.13 -47.49
C ASP A 36 11.77 -12.19 -47.45
N THR A 37 12.69 -12.12 -48.41
CA THR A 37 13.83 -13.05 -48.55
C THR A 37 14.89 -12.87 -47.47
N ASP A 38 14.94 -11.72 -46.79
CA ASP A 38 15.93 -11.46 -45.74
C ASP A 38 15.54 -12.11 -44.40
N ALA A 39 14.26 -12.43 -44.20
CA ALA A 39 13.77 -13.02 -42.94
C ALA A 39 14.46 -14.34 -42.58
N LEU A 40 14.84 -15.14 -43.59
CA LEU A 40 15.55 -16.40 -43.38
C LEU A 40 16.88 -16.22 -42.65
N ALA A 41 17.58 -15.10 -42.88
CA ALA A 41 18.87 -14.84 -42.25
C ALA A 41 18.79 -14.66 -40.73
N TYR A 42 17.60 -14.35 -40.21
CA TYR A 42 17.36 -14.09 -38.79
C TYR A 42 16.62 -15.24 -38.08
N ALA A 43 16.22 -16.28 -38.82
CA ALA A 43 15.37 -17.35 -38.32
C ALA A 43 15.97 -18.07 -37.10
N ASP A 44 17.25 -18.46 -37.17
CA ASP A 44 17.91 -19.20 -36.09
C ASP A 44 18.01 -18.38 -34.80
N PHE A 45 18.37 -17.10 -34.91
CA PHE A 45 18.45 -16.21 -33.75
C PHE A 45 17.07 -16.02 -33.09
N LEU A 46 16.05 -15.71 -33.89
CA LEU A 46 14.69 -15.46 -33.39
C LEU A 46 14.05 -16.73 -32.83
N ALA A 47 14.33 -17.90 -33.40
CA ALA A 47 13.86 -19.19 -32.88
C ALA A 47 14.52 -19.55 -31.54
N GLY A 48 15.79 -19.18 -31.35
CA GLY A 48 16.55 -19.37 -30.11
C GLY A 48 16.35 -18.28 -29.05
N LEU A 49 15.55 -17.25 -29.36
CA LEU A 49 15.34 -16.10 -28.47
C LEU A 49 14.34 -16.45 -27.36
N ASN A 50 14.84 -17.09 -26.30
CA ASN A 50 14.05 -17.44 -25.12
C ASN A 50 14.13 -16.32 -24.07
N LEU A 51 13.12 -15.44 -24.04
CA LEU A 51 13.03 -14.33 -23.11
C LEU A 51 11.93 -14.57 -22.06
N PRO A 52 12.12 -14.14 -20.80
CA PRO A 52 11.07 -14.22 -19.79
C PRO A 52 9.90 -13.25 -20.06
N ALA A 53 10.11 -12.26 -20.93
CA ALA A 53 9.12 -11.25 -21.27
C ALA A 53 8.32 -11.63 -22.53
N PRO A 54 7.04 -11.23 -22.62
CA PRO A 54 6.23 -11.45 -23.83
C PRO A 54 6.85 -10.76 -25.04
N VAL A 55 6.98 -11.52 -26.13
CA VAL A 55 7.54 -11.07 -27.41
C VAL A 55 6.42 -10.90 -28.42
N VAL A 56 6.33 -9.71 -29.02
CA VAL A 56 5.38 -9.39 -30.08
C VAL A 56 6.12 -9.17 -31.39
N TYR A 57 5.69 -9.83 -32.46
CA TYR A 57 6.25 -9.62 -33.79
C TYR A 57 5.32 -8.71 -34.62
N ALA A 58 5.87 -7.61 -35.14
CA ALA A 58 5.17 -6.70 -36.04
C ALA A 58 5.80 -6.80 -37.44
N PHE A 59 5.07 -7.40 -38.38
CA PHE A 59 5.49 -7.57 -39.76
C PHE A 59 5.02 -6.39 -40.61
N PHE A 60 5.98 -5.65 -41.14
CA PHE A 60 5.80 -4.58 -42.14
C PHE A 60 6.21 -5.04 -43.53
N THR A 61 6.10 -6.35 -43.75
CA THR A 61 6.43 -7.07 -44.99
C THR A 61 5.22 -7.90 -45.42
N SER A 62 5.31 -8.63 -46.53
CA SER A 62 4.24 -9.59 -46.87
C SER A 62 4.25 -10.78 -45.90
N TYR A 63 3.17 -11.55 -45.88
CA TYR A 63 3.06 -12.76 -45.06
C TYR A 63 4.14 -13.81 -45.38
N ARG A 64 4.81 -13.73 -46.54
CA ARG A 64 5.84 -14.69 -46.95
C ARG A 64 7.05 -14.67 -46.03
N ALA A 65 7.39 -13.51 -45.46
CA ALA A 65 8.46 -13.36 -44.48
C ALA A 65 8.22 -14.18 -43.19
N MET A 66 6.97 -14.55 -42.92
CA MET A 66 6.61 -15.33 -41.72
C MET A 66 6.99 -16.80 -41.83
N GLN A 67 7.05 -17.35 -43.05
CA GLN A 67 7.33 -18.77 -43.30
C GLN A 67 8.66 -19.26 -42.69
N PRO A 68 9.81 -18.60 -42.92
CA PRO A 68 11.06 -19.02 -42.29
C PRO A 68 11.08 -18.79 -40.77
N LEU A 69 10.18 -17.96 -40.23
CA LEU A 69 10.15 -17.58 -38.81
C LEU A 69 9.16 -18.41 -37.97
N VAL A 70 8.52 -19.42 -38.55
CA VAL A 70 7.52 -20.27 -37.88
C VAL A 70 7.94 -20.73 -36.47
N PRO A 71 9.19 -21.23 -36.24
CA PRO A 71 9.62 -21.64 -34.90
C PRO A 71 9.64 -20.50 -33.87
N ALA A 72 9.97 -19.28 -34.29
CA ALA A 72 9.94 -18.10 -33.43
C ALA A 72 8.50 -17.63 -33.17
N LEU A 73 7.63 -17.70 -34.19
CA LEU A 73 6.23 -17.30 -34.09
C LEU A 73 5.41 -18.23 -33.19
N ASN A 74 5.77 -19.52 -33.10
CA ASN A 74 5.19 -20.46 -32.13
C ASN A 74 5.39 -20.02 -30.66
N GLN A 75 6.42 -19.22 -30.39
CA GLN A 75 6.74 -18.72 -29.06
C GLN A 75 6.26 -17.28 -28.84
N ALA A 76 5.68 -16.65 -29.87
CA ALA A 76 5.24 -15.26 -29.80
C ALA A 76 3.97 -15.12 -28.96
N SER A 77 3.90 -14.06 -28.16
CA SER A 77 2.67 -13.72 -27.43
C SER A 77 1.61 -13.08 -28.33
N ALA A 78 2.06 -12.39 -29.40
CA ALA A 78 1.18 -11.86 -30.43
C ALA A 78 1.97 -11.61 -31.73
N VAL A 79 1.24 -11.62 -32.84
CA VAL A 79 1.76 -11.24 -34.16
C VAL A 79 0.82 -10.22 -34.78
N VAL A 80 1.38 -9.13 -35.31
CA VAL A 80 0.66 -8.12 -36.08
C VAL A 80 1.20 -8.13 -37.51
N LEU A 81 0.33 -8.38 -38.49
CA LEU A 81 0.67 -8.35 -39.90
C LEU A 81 0.17 -7.05 -40.53
N GLY A 82 1.07 -6.09 -40.73
CA GLY A 82 0.80 -4.79 -41.33
C GLY A 82 0.91 -4.76 -42.86
N HIS A 83 1.48 -5.78 -43.49
CA HIS A 83 1.66 -5.94 -44.95
C HIS A 83 2.57 -4.92 -45.67
N SER A 84 2.83 -3.77 -45.06
CA SER A 84 3.56 -2.65 -45.68
C SER A 84 4.46 -1.94 -44.69
N SER A 85 5.57 -1.41 -45.18
CA SER A 85 6.54 -0.60 -44.43
C SER A 85 6.28 0.89 -44.48
N GLU A 86 5.16 1.33 -45.07
CA GLU A 86 4.78 2.74 -45.09
C GLU A 86 4.59 3.30 -43.67
N ALA A 87 4.96 4.57 -43.47
CA ALA A 87 5.02 5.19 -42.15
C ALA A 87 3.65 5.28 -41.46
N ASP A 88 2.58 5.48 -42.23
CA ASP A 88 1.20 5.52 -41.73
C ASP A 88 0.75 4.16 -41.18
N ILE A 89 1.11 3.06 -41.86
CA ILE A 89 0.84 1.69 -41.41
C ILE A 89 1.61 1.37 -40.13
N GLN A 90 2.88 1.77 -40.04
CA GLN A 90 3.67 1.59 -38.81
C GLN A 90 3.06 2.32 -37.62
N GLN A 91 2.62 3.56 -37.82
CA GLN A 91 1.93 4.35 -36.79
C GLN A 91 0.58 3.72 -36.41
N TYR A 92 -0.17 3.20 -37.38
CA TYR A 92 -1.43 2.53 -37.14
C TYR A 92 -1.25 1.26 -36.31
N VAL A 93 -0.27 0.41 -36.67
CA VAL A 93 0.08 -0.80 -35.91
C VAL A 93 0.50 -0.46 -34.48
N ALA A 94 1.28 0.61 -34.27
CA ALA A 94 1.57 1.09 -32.93
C ALA A 94 0.28 1.46 -32.17
N GLY A 95 -0.67 2.14 -32.83
CA GLY A 95 -1.99 2.41 -32.28
C GLY A 95 -2.74 1.13 -31.87
N VAL A 96 -2.70 0.08 -32.69
CA VAL A 96 -3.35 -1.21 -32.42
C VAL A 96 -2.74 -1.89 -31.20
N LEU A 97 -1.41 -1.90 -31.08
CA LEU A 97 -0.70 -2.50 -29.93
C LEU A 97 -1.05 -1.84 -28.58
N PHE A 98 -1.46 -0.58 -28.62
CA PHE A 98 -1.92 0.17 -27.44
C PHE A 98 -3.46 0.29 -27.36
N ALA A 99 -4.20 -0.42 -28.21
CA ALA A 99 -5.65 -0.36 -28.31
C ALA A 99 -6.19 1.09 -28.43
N LYS A 100 -5.47 1.96 -29.15
CA LYS A 100 -5.88 3.33 -29.45
C LYS A 100 -6.69 3.42 -30.74
N VAL A 101 -6.51 2.47 -31.65
CA VAL A 101 -7.23 2.35 -32.92
C VAL A 101 -7.75 0.92 -33.08
N PRO A 102 -8.82 0.70 -33.85
CA PRO A 102 -9.39 -0.63 -34.01
C PRO A 102 -8.51 -1.55 -34.86
N ALA A 103 -8.65 -2.86 -34.69
CA ALA A 103 -8.20 -3.87 -35.64
C ALA A 103 -9.26 -4.95 -35.76
N GLN A 104 -9.73 -5.23 -36.97
CA GLN A 104 -10.75 -6.25 -37.25
C GLN A 104 -10.33 -7.19 -38.38
N GLY A 105 -9.09 -7.04 -38.86
CA GLY A 105 -8.55 -7.82 -39.97
C GLY A 105 -8.58 -9.31 -39.65
N LYS A 106 -9.00 -10.11 -40.64
CA LYS A 106 -8.95 -11.56 -40.62
C LYS A 106 -8.07 -12.01 -41.78
N LEU A 107 -7.31 -13.08 -41.57
CA LEU A 107 -6.47 -13.66 -42.61
C LEU A 107 -7.33 -14.17 -43.77
N SER A 108 -7.02 -13.76 -44.99
CA SER A 108 -7.70 -14.23 -46.20
C SER A 108 -7.24 -15.63 -46.65
N MET A 109 -6.10 -16.08 -46.13
CA MET A 109 -5.50 -17.39 -46.41
C MET A 109 -4.71 -17.88 -45.21
N SER A 110 -4.54 -19.19 -45.09
CA SER A 110 -3.71 -19.80 -44.05
C SER A 110 -2.23 -19.46 -44.27
N ILE A 111 -1.50 -19.20 -43.18
CA ILE A 111 -0.05 -18.96 -43.19
C ILE A 111 0.62 -20.20 -42.57
N GLY A 112 1.02 -21.13 -43.43
CA GLY A 112 1.51 -22.44 -43.00
C GLY A 112 0.47 -23.15 -42.14
N ASN A 113 0.94 -23.81 -41.07
CA ASN A 113 0.07 -24.48 -40.10
C ASN A 113 -0.19 -23.63 -38.83
N LEU A 114 0.38 -22.42 -38.75
CA LEU A 114 0.32 -21.57 -37.56
C LEU A 114 -1.00 -20.81 -37.43
N TYR A 115 -1.46 -20.24 -38.54
CA TYR A 115 -2.64 -19.38 -38.58
C TYR A 115 -3.54 -19.80 -39.73
N GLN A 116 -4.79 -20.14 -39.45
CA GLN A 116 -5.76 -20.52 -40.47
C GLN A 116 -6.44 -19.32 -41.12
N ALA A 117 -6.94 -19.51 -42.34
CA ALA A 117 -7.82 -18.54 -42.97
C ALA A 117 -9.02 -18.22 -42.06
N GLY A 118 -9.36 -16.93 -41.94
CA GLY A 118 -10.40 -16.43 -41.04
C GLY A 118 -9.92 -16.11 -39.62
N GLU A 119 -8.70 -16.46 -39.23
CA GLU A 119 -8.13 -16.08 -37.94
C GLU A 119 -7.75 -14.59 -37.90
N GLY A 120 -7.83 -14.01 -36.70
CA GLY A 120 -7.47 -12.61 -36.44
C GLY A 120 -8.09 -12.15 -35.14
N SER A 121 -7.38 -11.32 -34.39
CA SER A 121 -7.88 -10.77 -33.13
C SER A 121 -8.61 -9.45 -33.36
N VAL A 122 -9.76 -9.27 -32.71
CA VAL A 122 -10.48 -7.99 -32.73
C VAL A 122 -9.93 -7.11 -31.62
N ILE A 123 -9.44 -5.92 -31.99
CA ILE A 123 -9.04 -4.86 -31.08
C ILE A 123 -10.05 -3.73 -31.22
N THR A 124 -10.64 -3.34 -30.09
CA THR A 124 -11.54 -2.20 -29.98
C THR A 124 -10.83 -1.08 -29.23
N PRO A 125 -10.93 0.19 -29.70
CA PRO A 125 -10.36 1.32 -28.98
C PRO A 125 -10.79 1.36 -27.51
N GLY A 126 -9.83 1.54 -26.61
CA GLY A 126 -10.08 1.56 -25.16
C GLY A 126 -10.09 0.19 -24.49
N MET A 127 -9.88 -0.91 -25.23
CA MET A 127 -9.55 -2.20 -24.62
C MET A 127 -8.31 -2.03 -23.74
N LYS A 128 -8.47 -2.26 -22.43
CA LYS A 128 -7.32 -2.29 -21.53
C LYS A 128 -6.52 -3.56 -21.85
N PRO A 129 -5.17 -3.54 -21.71
CA PRO A 129 -4.38 -4.76 -21.73
C PRO A 129 -5.07 -5.78 -20.82
N GLY A 130 -5.15 -7.05 -21.26
CA GLY A 130 -5.76 -8.10 -20.46
C GLY A 130 -5.27 -8.02 -19.01
N ARG A 131 -6.17 -8.19 -18.05
CA ARG A 131 -5.79 -8.30 -16.64
C ARG A 131 -4.81 -9.47 -16.57
N ILE A 132 -3.58 -9.21 -16.17
CA ILE A 132 -2.57 -10.25 -15.95
C ILE A 132 -3.24 -11.33 -15.11
N ILE A 133 -3.28 -12.54 -15.64
CA ILE A 133 -3.76 -13.68 -14.87
C ILE A 133 -2.60 -14.21 -14.03
N PRO A 134 -2.86 -14.82 -12.87
CA PRO A 134 -1.81 -15.41 -12.04
C PRO A 134 -0.81 -16.29 -12.81
N GLU A 135 -1.29 -17.03 -13.80
CA GLU A 135 -0.49 -17.92 -14.66
C GLU A 135 0.58 -17.18 -15.47
N ASP A 136 0.31 -15.96 -15.92
CA ASP A 136 1.27 -15.13 -16.66
C ASP A 136 2.52 -14.82 -15.81
N LEU A 137 2.39 -14.89 -14.48
CA LEU A 137 3.47 -14.70 -13.53
C LEU A 137 3.88 -16.02 -12.87
N GLY A 138 3.54 -17.18 -13.42
CA GLY A 138 3.90 -18.48 -12.87
C GLY A 138 3.24 -18.78 -11.51
N MET A 139 2.13 -18.12 -11.19
CA MET A 139 1.28 -18.45 -10.06
C MET A 139 0.09 -19.30 -10.54
N LYS A 140 -0.53 -20.06 -9.63
CA LYS A 140 -1.70 -20.88 -9.97
C LYS A 140 -2.97 -20.20 -9.45
N SER A 141 -3.90 -19.87 -10.35
CA SER A 141 -5.16 -19.20 -9.99
C SER A 141 -5.98 -20.00 -8.99
N ASN A 142 -6.00 -21.34 -9.10
CA ASN A 142 -6.72 -22.21 -8.19
C ASN A 142 -6.20 -22.13 -6.74
N GLU A 143 -4.89 -21.97 -6.52
CA GLU A 143 -4.32 -21.77 -5.18
C GLU A 143 -4.71 -20.40 -4.62
N LEU A 144 -4.70 -19.35 -5.45
CA LEU A 144 -5.16 -18.02 -5.03
C LEU A 144 -6.66 -18.00 -4.70
N HIS A 145 -7.48 -18.79 -5.38
CA HIS A 145 -8.90 -18.93 -5.05
C HIS A 145 -9.15 -19.57 -3.67
N ARG A 146 -8.17 -20.26 -3.08
CA ARG A 146 -8.31 -20.78 -1.71
C ARG A 146 -8.37 -19.66 -0.66
N ILE A 147 -7.87 -18.47 -0.98
CA ILE A 147 -7.98 -17.27 -0.14
C ILE A 147 -9.45 -16.95 0.11
N ASP A 148 -10.32 -17.07 -0.90
CA ASP A 148 -11.76 -16.81 -0.76
C ASP A 148 -12.37 -17.68 0.36
N ALA A 149 -11.99 -18.96 0.45
CA ALA A 149 -12.52 -19.88 1.46
C ALA A 149 -12.05 -19.50 2.88
N ILE A 150 -10.79 -19.10 3.03
CA ILE A 150 -10.23 -18.64 4.31
C ILE A 150 -10.95 -17.38 4.76
N VAL A 151 -11.09 -16.39 3.86
CA VAL A 151 -11.75 -15.12 4.17
C VAL A 151 -13.21 -15.34 4.53
N LYS A 152 -13.94 -16.18 3.78
CA LYS A 152 -15.32 -16.55 4.09
C LYS A 152 -15.46 -17.29 5.41
N GLY A 153 -14.47 -18.12 5.78
CA GLY A 153 -14.42 -18.76 7.09
C GLY A 153 -14.34 -17.74 8.24
N GLY A 154 -13.48 -16.73 8.12
CA GLY A 154 -13.38 -15.65 9.11
C GLY A 154 -14.65 -14.79 9.21
N LEU A 155 -15.29 -14.49 8.08
CA LEU A 155 -16.59 -13.81 8.06
C LEU A 155 -17.67 -14.64 8.77
N ALA A 156 -17.76 -15.94 8.47
CA ALA A 156 -18.74 -16.82 9.10
C ALA A 156 -18.50 -16.99 10.61
N ALA A 157 -17.24 -16.90 11.05
CA ALA A 157 -16.86 -16.93 12.46
C ALA A 157 -17.03 -15.59 13.19
N GLY A 158 -17.45 -14.51 12.49
CA GLY A 158 -17.58 -13.18 13.07
C GLY A 158 -16.24 -12.53 13.47
N SER A 159 -15.13 -12.96 12.87
CA SER A 159 -13.80 -12.42 13.20
C SER A 159 -13.58 -10.99 12.71
N TYR A 160 -14.30 -10.61 11.66
CA TYR A 160 -14.35 -9.27 11.08
C TYR A 160 -15.61 -9.15 10.21
N PRO A 161 -16.20 -7.95 10.04
CA PRO A 161 -17.41 -7.76 9.23
C PRO A 161 -17.11 -7.74 7.73
N GLY A 162 -15.90 -7.31 7.36
CA GLY A 162 -15.46 -7.19 5.97
C GLY A 162 -13.98 -6.87 5.85
N CYS A 163 -13.42 -7.13 4.67
CA CYS A 163 -12.01 -6.90 4.38
C CYS A 163 -11.75 -6.77 2.88
N GLN A 164 -10.58 -6.24 2.52
CA GLN A 164 -10.02 -6.35 1.18
C GLN A 164 -8.71 -7.14 1.24
N VAL A 165 -8.51 -8.05 0.29
CA VAL A 165 -7.26 -8.81 0.15
C VAL A 165 -6.65 -8.51 -1.21
N LEU A 166 -5.40 -8.03 -1.19
CA LEU A 166 -4.59 -7.69 -2.35
C LEU A 166 -3.32 -8.53 -2.35
N VAL A 167 -2.99 -9.14 -3.50
CA VAL A 167 -1.72 -9.83 -3.74
C VAL A 167 -1.06 -9.21 -4.96
N LEU A 168 0.18 -8.77 -4.77
CA LEU A 168 1.03 -8.23 -5.82
C LEU A 168 2.18 -9.20 -6.09
N LYS A 169 2.49 -9.44 -7.37
CA LYS A 169 3.71 -10.11 -7.82
C LYS A 169 4.37 -9.29 -8.92
N ASP A 170 5.67 -9.03 -8.79
CA ASP A 170 6.45 -8.23 -9.75
C ASP A 170 5.83 -6.86 -10.09
N GLY A 171 5.17 -6.26 -9.08
CA GLY A 171 4.46 -4.99 -9.20
C GLY A 171 3.09 -5.07 -9.88
N GLN A 172 2.58 -6.27 -10.15
CA GLN A 172 1.30 -6.52 -10.81
C GLN A 172 0.30 -7.16 -9.86
N THR A 173 -0.95 -6.73 -9.96
CA THR A 173 -2.06 -7.28 -9.17
C THR A 173 -2.51 -8.62 -9.74
N VAL A 174 -2.30 -9.69 -8.97
CA VAL A 174 -2.74 -11.06 -9.31
C VAL A 174 -3.99 -11.49 -8.57
N TYR A 175 -4.32 -10.81 -7.47
CA TYR A 175 -5.53 -11.02 -6.69
C TYR A 175 -5.92 -9.71 -6.02
N ASP A 176 -7.16 -9.28 -6.17
CA ASP A 176 -7.70 -8.07 -5.53
C ASP A 176 -9.21 -8.24 -5.41
N LYS A 177 -9.68 -8.50 -4.19
CA LYS A 177 -11.08 -8.76 -3.88
C LYS A 177 -11.47 -8.15 -2.54
N CYS A 178 -12.67 -7.59 -2.51
CA CYS A 178 -13.35 -7.14 -1.30
C CYS A 178 -14.38 -8.18 -0.87
N PHE A 179 -14.58 -8.31 0.44
CA PHE A 179 -15.49 -9.27 1.06
C PHE A 179 -16.21 -8.62 2.23
N GLY A 180 -17.44 -9.08 2.49
CA GLY A 180 -18.23 -8.65 3.65
C GLY A 180 -18.73 -7.21 3.55
N THR A 181 -19.02 -6.64 4.72
CA THR A 181 -19.63 -5.32 4.89
C THR A 181 -18.84 -4.44 5.86
N HIS A 182 -19.24 -3.17 5.98
CA HIS A 182 -18.56 -2.19 6.83
C HIS A 182 -18.68 -2.50 8.33
N SER A 183 -19.80 -3.06 8.76
CA SER A 183 -19.98 -3.58 10.12
C SER A 183 -21.12 -4.61 10.17
N ASP A 184 -21.40 -5.17 11.34
CA ASP A 184 -22.54 -6.07 11.55
C ASP A 184 -23.91 -5.34 11.47
N LYS A 185 -23.90 -4.01 11.63
CA LYS A 185 -25.09 -3.16 11.55
C LYS A 185 -25.23 -2.44 10.21
N ASP A 186 -24.10 -2.14 9.59
CA ASP A 186 -24.01 -1.46 8.29
C ASP A 186 -23.74 -2.48 7.19
N THR A 187 -24.77 -2.74 6.37
CA THR A 187 -24.73 -3.71 5.28
C THR A 187 -24.07 -3.17 4.00
N THR A 188 -23.46 -1.98 4.05
CA THR A 188 -22.64 -1.45 2.96
C THR A 188 -21.50 -2.42 2.65
N ALA A 189 -21.47 -2.93 1.42
CA ALA A 189 -20.41 -3.83 0.98
C ALA A 189 -19.05 -3.12 0.97
N VAL A 190 -17.99 -3.83 1.36
CA VAL A 190 -16.62 -3.31 1.27
C VAL A 190 -16.27 -3.03 -0.19
N ARG A 191 -15.67 -1.88 -0.44
CA ARG A 191 -15.26 -1.37 -1.75
C ARG A 191 -13.74 -1.23 -1.80
N PRO A 192 -13.13 -1.37 -2.99
CA PRO A 192 -11.67 -1.20 -3.15
C PRO A 192 -11.14 0.18 -2.79
N THR A 193 -12.02 1.17 -2.62
CA THR A 193 -11.68 2.56 -2.31
C THR A 193 -11.90 2.91 -0.83
N ASP A 194 -12.41 1.98 -0.03
CA ASP A 194 -12.64 2.21 1.39
C ASP A 194 -11.31 2.37 2.12
N MET A 195 -11.26 3.36 3.03
CA MET A 195 -10.09 3.60 3.86
C MET A 195 -10.22 2.86 5.19
N PHE A 196 -9.12 2.26 5.63
CA PHE A 196 -9.03 1.53 6.89
C PHE A 196 -8.10 2.28 7.85
N ASP A 197 -8.43 2.28 9.15
CA ASP A 197 -7.48 2.67 10.18
C ASP A 197 -6.31 1.67 10.18
N LEU A 198 -5.08 2.18 10.14
CA LEU A 198 -3.86 1.39 10.03
C LEU A 198 -3.28 0.97 11.39
N ALA A 199 -3.75 1.58 12.49
CA ALA A 199 -3.25 1.32 13.84
C ALA A 199 -1.70 1.23 13.89
N SER A 200 -1.15 0.15 14.42
CA SER A 200 0.31 -0.01 14.56
C SER A 200 1.09 -0.08 13.25
N LEU A 201 0.46 -0.29 12.08
CA LEU A 201 1.16 -0.20 10.79
C LEU A 201 1.75 1.20 10.56
N THR A 202 1.15 2.24 11.15
CA THR A 202 1.65 3.63 11.14
C THR A 202 3.09 3.76 11.66
N LYS A 203 3.56 2.85 12.53
CA LYS A 203 4.97 2.81 12.92
C LYS A 203 5.89 2.64 11.71
N THR A 204 5.55 1.70 10.83
CA THR A 204 6.34 1.36 9.64
C THR A 204 6.04 2.25 8.44
N THR A 205 4.78 2.64 8.24
CA THR A 205 4.34 3.39 7.05
C THR A 205 4.43 4.90 7.21
N ALA A 206 4.68 5.40 8.43
CA ALA A 206 4.82 6.83 8.71
C ALA A 206 6.08 7.13 9.53
N THR A 207 6.12 6.71 10.80
CA THR A 207 7.18 7.17 11.73
C THR A 207 8.57 6.69 11.29
N LEU A 208 8.71 5.42 10.91
CA LEU A 208 9.96 4.86 10.40
C LEU A 208 10.42 5.59 9.13
N LEU A 209 9.52 5.83 8.17
CA LEU A 209 9.84 6.56 6.94
C LEU A 209 10.37 7.97 7.27
N ALA A 210 9.70 8.68 8.17
CA ALA A 210 10.10 10.01 8.58
C ALA A 210 11.49 10.03 9.22
N VAL A 211 11.76 9.11 10.15
CA VAL A 211 13.06 9.00 10.84
C VAL A 211 14.16 8.62 9.85
N MET A 212 13.93 7.63 8.98
CA MET A 212 14.93 7.19 8.01
C MET A 212 15.21 8.24 6.93
N LYS A 213 14.23 9.06 6.55
CA LYS A 213 14.47 10.23 5.68
C LYS A 213 15.43 11.24 6.29
N LEU A 214 15.30 11.51 7.59
CA LEU A 214 16.21 12.41 8.31
C LEU A 214 17.59 11.80 8.46
N TYR A 215 17.67 10.48 8.63
CA TYR A 215 18.94 9.76 8.61
C TYR A 215 19.64 9.85 7.25
N ASP A 216 18.95 9.54 6.16
CA ASP A 216 19.51 9.58 4.79
C ASP A 216 19.95 10.99 4.37
N THR A 217 19.27 12.01 4.87
CA THR A 217 19.62 13.42 4.61
C THR A 217 20.66 13.99 5.58
N GLY A 218 21.21 13.16 6.48
CA GLY A 218 22.24 13.55 7.43
C GLY A 218 21.77 14.50 8.54
N LYS A 219 20.46 14.67 8.73
CA LYS A 219 19.86 15.55 9.75
C LYS A 219 19.77 14.89 11.13
N LEU A 220 19.92 13.57 11.19
CA LEU A 220 19.88 12.76 12.40
C LEU A 220 20.78 11.54 12.23
N LYS A 221 21.41 11.07 13.31
CA LYS A 221 22.09 9.77 13.37
C LYS A 221 21.31 8.82 14.26
N LEU A 222 21.33 7.53 13.93
CA LEU A 222 20.66 6.52 14.76
C LEU A 222 21.28 6.41 16.17
N THR A 223 22.53 6.82 16.35
CA THR A 223 23.23 6.86 17.63
C THR A 223 22.95 8.12 18.46
N ASP A 224 22.29 9.13 17.87
CA ASP A 224 21.94 10.36 18.59
C ASP A 224 21.01 10.03 19.75
N LYS A 225 21.12 10.82 20.83
CA LYS A 225 20.23 10.68 21.98
C LYS A 225 18.94 11.43 21.72
N ALA A 226 17.79 10.83 22.00
CA ALA A 226 16.50 11.51 21.88
C ALA A 226 16.46 12.82 22.69
N SER A 227 17.16 12.86 23.83
CA SER A 227 17.30 14.04 24.70
C SER A 227 18.03 15.24 24.07
N GLN A 228 18.78 15.03 22.99
CA GLN A 228 19.36 16.13 22.21
C GLN A 228 18.25 16.99 21.61
N TYR A 229 17.22 16.33 21.06
CA TYR A 229 16.08 16.96 20.40
C TYR A 229 14.93 17.27 21.35
N LEU A 230 14.78 16.50 22.43
CA LEU A 230 13.68 16.60 23.39
C LEU A 230 14.18 17.04 24.77
N PRO A 231 14.14 18.34 25.10
CA PRO A 231 14.65 18.86 26.37
C PRO A 231 14.06 18.20 27.62
N ILE A 232 12.80 17.75 27.56
CA ILE A 232 12.10 17.10 28.66
C ILE A 232 12.79 15.81 29.15
N LEU A 233 13.62 15.18 28.32
CA LEU A 233 14.34 13.94 28.65
C LEU A 233 15.75 14.17 29.22
N ARG A 234 16.28 15.40 29.19
CA ARG A 234 17.70 15.67 29.53
C ARG A 234 18.03 15.38 30.99
N ASN A 235 17.07 15.63 31.88
CA ASN A 235 17.23 15.51 33.33
C ASN A 235 16.53 14.25 33.89
N THR A 236 16.38 13.21 33.06
CA THR A 236 15.77 11.94 33.47
C THR A 236 16.71 10.77 33.18
N ASP A 237 16.39 9.60 33.71
CA ASP A 237 16.99 8.31 33.35
C ASP A 237 16.90 7.98 31.84
N LYS A 238 16.00 8.64 31.10
CA LYS A 238 15.82 8.50 29.64
C LYS A 238 16.85 9.28 28.82
N LYS A 239 17.71 10.10 29.45
CA LYS A 239 18.66 10.98 28.75
C LYS A 239 19.58 10.27 27.75
N ASN A 240 19.84 8.98 27.96
CA ASN A 240 20.78 8.16 27.19
C ASN A 240 20.10 7.23 26.16
N ILE A 241 18.78 7.29 26.01
CA ILE A 241 18.06 6.53 24.98
C ILE A 241 18.46 7.06 23.60
N THR A 242 18.91 6.15 22.72
CA THR A 242 19.27 6.48 21.34
C THR A 242 18.05 6.39 20.41
N ILE A 243 18.11 7.01 19.24
CA ILE A 243 17.10 6.84 18.19
C ILE A 243 16.99 5.36 17.78
N LYS A 244 18.13 4.65 17.67
CA LYS A 244 18.16 3.21 17.41
C LYS A 244 17.43 2.42 18.49
N ASP A 245 17.64 2.73 19.76
CA ASP A 245 16.97 2.03 20.88
C ASP A 245 15.44 2.16 20.77
N LEU A 246 14.94 3.33 20.33
CA LEU A 246 13.51 3.57 20.12
C LEU A 246 12.98 2.75 18.94
N LEU A 247 13.67 2.78 17.79
CA LEU A 247 13.26 2.05 16.58
C LEU A 247 13.27 0.53 16.77
N LEU A 248 14.23 0.01 17.52
CA LEU A 248 14.36 -1.43 17.78
C LEU A 248 13.50 -1.92 18.95
N HIS A 249 12.75 -1.02 19.60
CA HIS A 249 12.00 -1.36 20.82
C HIS A 249 12.89 -1.87 21.96
N GLU A 250 14.13 -1.38 22.07
CA GLU A 250 15.13 -1.79 23.07
C GLU A 250 15.45 -0.69 24.10
N SER A 251 14.57 0.32 24.18
CA SER A 251 14.80 1.50 25.00
C SER A 251 14.68 1.28 26.50
N GLY A 252 14.02 0.21 26.94
CA GLY A 252 13.63 0.00 28.35
C GLY A 252 12.34 0.74 28.75
N LEU A 253 11.68 1.45 27.83
CA LEU A 253 10.37 2.05 28.08
C LEU A 253 9.29 0.96 28.23
N PRO A 254 8.27 1.16 29.08
CA PRO A 254 7.14 0.24 29.18
C PRO A 254 6.36 0.18 27.86
N PRO A 255 5.60 -0.91 27.63
CA PRO A 255 4.90 -1.12 26.36
C PRO A 255 3.89 -0.01 26.06
N TYR A 256 3.10 0.39 27.06
CA TYR A 256 2.10 1.46 26.95
C TYR A 256 1.84 2.12 28.31
N ILE A 257 1.18 3.28 28.29
CA ILE A 257 0.64 3.96 29.47
C ILE A 257 -0.83 4.28 29.17
N ARG A 258 -1.72 4.07 30.14
CA ARG A 258 -3.15 4.42 30.04
C ARG A 258 -3.35 5.93 30.21
N PHE A 259 -2.93 6.73 29.23
CA PHE A 259 -3.00 8.20 29.33
C PHE A 259 -4.41 8.72 29.51
N TYR A 260 -5.42 8.06 28.94
CA TYR A 260 -6.83 8.43 29.06
C TYR A 260 -7.31 8.53 30.53
N LEU A 261 -6.66 7.84 31.48
CA LEU A 261 -6.98 7.98 32.90
C LEU A 261 -6.71 9.40 33.42
N GLU A 262 -5.75 10.11 32.82
CA GLU A 262 -5.53 11.53 33.13
C GLU A 262 -6.67 12.42 32.65
N ALA A 263 -7.52 11.91 31.75
CA ALA A 263 -8.66 12.63 31.25
C ALA A 263 -9.92 12.51 32.13
N ILE A 264 -10.00 11.44 32.91
CA ILE A 264 -11.18 11.08 33.70
C ILE A 264 -11.11 11.78 35.07
N ASP A 265 -12.24 12.31 35.53
CA ASP A 265 -12.41 12.74 36.92
C ASP A 265 -12.55 11.50 37.82
N PRO A 266 -11.55 11.18 38.65
CA PRO A 266 -11.58 9.96 39.45
C PRO A 266 -12.74 9.93 40.45
N ASN A 267 -13.26 11.09 40.86
CA ASN A 267 -14.39 11.17 41.80
C ASN A 267 -15.74 10.81 41.15
N SER A 268 -15.77 10.65 39.83
CA SER A 268 -16.95 10.27 39.07
C SER A 268 -16.99 8.80 38.68
N VAL A 269 -15.96 8.03 39.04
CA VAL A 269 -15.82 6.61 38.71
C VAL A 269 -16.35 5.76 39.86
N HIS A 270 -17.18 4.77 39.53
CA HIS A 270 -17.72 3.83 40.50
C HIS A 270 -16.97 2.49 40.39
N GLY A 271 -16.14 2.17 41.39
CA GLY A 271 -15.34 0.94 41.39
C GLY A 271 -14.03 1.07 40.61
N PRO A 272 -13.44 -0.05 40.14
CA PRO A 272 -12.24 0.00 39.28
C PRO A 272 -12.56 0.64 37.92
N TYR A 273 -11.54 0.92 37.10
CA TYR A 273 -11.77 1.41 35.73
C TYR A 273 -12.22 0.30 34.76
N ALA A 274 -11.81 -0.94 35.05
CA ALA A 274 -12.13 -2.13 34.27
C ALA A 274 -12.15 -3.36 35.17
N GLN A 275 -12.98 -4.35 34.82
CA GLN A 275 -13.11 -5.62 35.53
C GLN A 275 -13.56 -6.75 34.58
N SER A 276 -13.59 -7.99 35.06
CA SER A 276 -13.89 -9.18 34.24
C SER A 276 -15.35 -9.66 34.28
N TRP A 277 -16.24 -8.92 34.95
CA TRP A 277 -17.67 -9.22 35.01
C TRP A 277 -18.51 -7.96 34.79
N VAL A 278 -19.74 -8.14 34.34
CA VAL A 278 -20.69 -7.04 34.10
C VAL A 278 -21.39 -6.66 35.40
N ASP A 279 -21.55 -5.35 35.63
CA ASP A 279 -22.41 -4.82 36.69
C ASP A 279 -23.17 -3.55 36.24
N GLU A 280 -23.66 -2.75 37.18
CA GLU A 280 -24.33 -1.49 36.89
C GLU A 280 -23.42 -0.47 36.18
N TRP A 281 -22.13 -0.44 36.50
CA TRP A 281 -21.17 0.57 36.08
C TRP A 281 -20.24 0.10 34.95
N HIS A 282 -19.99 -1.21 34.84
CA HIS A 282 -19.08 -1.84 33.89
C HIS A 282 -19.85 -2.62 32.82
N ARG A 283 -20.35 -1.92 31.81
CA ARG A 283 -21.19 -2.50 30.75
C ARG A 283 -20.57 -2.43 29.36
N THR A 284 -19.56 -1.58 29.15
CA THR A 284 -18.88 -1.50 27.86
C THR A 284 -17.82 -2.57 27.78
N GLN A 285 -18.07 -3.61 26.98
CA GLN A 285 -17.09 -4.66 26.72
C GLN A 285 -16.00 -4.14 25.77
N VAL A 286 -14.74 -4.23 26.20
CA VAL A 286 -13.56 -3.81 25.42
C VAL A 286 -12.77 -5.02 24.92
N SER A 287 -12.85 -6.15 25.63
CA SER A 287 -12.37 -7.46 25.16
C SER A 287 -13.23 -8.57 25.76
N GLU A 288 -13.00 -9.82 25.33
CA GLU A 288 -13.81 -11.00 25.72
C GLU A 288 -14.12 -11.06 27.23
N HIS A 289 -13.14 -10.72 28.07
CA HIS A 289 -13.28 -10.73 29.53
C HIS A 289 -12.92 -9.39 30.18
N SER A 290 -13.17 -8.26 29.51
CA SER A 290 -12.88 -6.94 30.08
C SER A 290 -13.99 -5.94 29.80
N TYR A 291 -14.58 -5.45 30.89
CA TYR A 291 -15.69 -4.51 30.90
C TYR A 291 -15.26 -3.23 31.61
N TYR A 292 -15.46 -2.09 30.94
CA TYR A 292 -14.98 -0.79 31.37
C TYR A 292 -16.14 0.05 31.90
N CYS A 293 -15.82 0.93 32.86
CA CYS A 293 -16.74 1.99 33.25
C CYS A 293 -16.72 3.10 32.19
N SER A 294 -17.88 3.36 31.58
CA SER A 294 -18.05 4.44 30.60
C SER A 294 -18.84 5.62 31.16
N ASN A 295 -19.48 5.47 32.33
CA ASN A 295 -20.31 6.50 32.97
C ASN A 295 -19.52 7.36 33.97
N PHE A 296 -18.44 7.98 33.50
CA PHE A 296 -17.64 8.93 34.29
C PHE A 296 -17.83 10.37 33.77
N LYS A 297 -17.18 11.34 34.40
CA LYS A 297 -17.02 12.70 33.92
C LYS A 297 -15.57 12.92 33.47
N PHE A 298 -15.37 13.71 32.43
CA PHE A 298 -14.03 14.21 32.12
C PHE A 298 -13.64 15.29 33.13
N LYS A 299 -12.33 15.43 33.41
CA LYS A 299 -11.83 16.53 34.23
C LYS A 299 -12.27 17.88 33.64
N LYS A 300 -12.65 18.82 34.51
CA LYS A 300 -13.12 20.14 34.10
C LYS A 300 -12.10 20.84 33.19
N GLY A 301 -12.55 21.36 32.05
CA GLY A 301 -11.71 22.11 31.10
C GLY A 301 -10.85 21.23 30.18
N LEU A 302 -11.11 19.93 30.14
CA LEU A 302 -10.34 19.01 29.30
C LEU A 302 -10.99 18.71 27.95
N VAL A 303 -12.31 18.57 27.90
CA VAL A 303 -13.07 18.25 26.68
C VAL A 303 -14.07 19.36 26.42
N ALA A 304 -14.26 19.70 25.14
CA ALA A 304 -15.28 20.63 24.66
C ALA A 304 -16.02 20.08 23.44
N GLU A 305 -17.26 20.53 23.25
CA GLU A 305 -18.09 20.16 22.09
C GLU A 305 -17.81 20.97 20.82
N LYS A 306 -16.90 21.94 20.89
CA LYS A 306 -16.56 22.81 19.76
C LYS A 306 -15.07 23.08 19.75
N GLU A 307 -14.52 23.18 18.55
CA GLU A 307 -13.15 23.57 18.32
C GLU A 307 -12.88 25.00 18.83
N SER A 308 -11.68 25.22 19.38
CA SER A 308 -11.15 26.54 19.67
C SER A 308 -9.63 26.50 19.71
N SER A 309 -8.97 27.65 19.93
CA SER A 309 -7.52 27.71 20.12
C SER A 309 -6.99 26.91 21.32
N THR A 310 -7.86 26.53 22.26
CA THR A 310 -7.53 25.70 23.43
C THR A 310 -7.90 24.23 23.22
N TYR A 311 -9.06 23.98 22.61
CA TYR A 311 -9.59 22.65 22.32
C TYR A 311 -9.49 22.39 20.81
N ASN A 312 -8.36 21.87 20.34
CA ASN A 312 -8.09 21.69 18.90
C ASN A 312 -7.64 20.26 18.53
N LEU A 313 -7.72 19.32 19.47
CA LEU A 313 -7.44 17.91 19.22
C LEU A 313 -8.77 17.19 18.99
N HIS A 314 -9.15 16.98 17.73
CA HIS A 314 -10.44 16.40 17.37
C HIS A 314 -10.39 14.88 17.53
N VAL A 315 -10.96 14.37 18.62
CA VAL A 315 -10.81 12.95 19.03
C VAL A 315 -12.02 12.09 18.67
N ALA A 316 -13.18 12.69 18.43
CA ALA A 316 -14.43 12.06 17.97
C ALA A 316 -15.45 13.13 17.57
N ASP A 317 -16.62 12.74 17.04
CA ASP A 317 -17.66 13.72 16.70
C ASP A 317 -18.04 14.54 17.93
N LYS A 318 -18.10 15.86 17.73
CA LYS A 318 -18.42 16.83 18.77
C LYS A 318 -17.50 16.71 20.00
N MET A 319 -16.25 16.30 19.82
CA MET A 319 -15.34 16.07 20.94
C MET A 319 -13.93 16.58 20.61
N TRP A 320 -13.57 17.70 21.24
CA TRP A 320 -12.23 18.28 21.17
C TRP A 320 -11.54 18.24 22.52
N LEU A 321 -10.35 17.64 22.54
CA LEU A 321 -9.50 17.60 23.71
C LEU A 321 -8.64 18.86 23.79
N ASN A 322 -8.39 19.31 25.02
CA ASN A 322 -7.49 20.42 25.30
C ASN A 322 -6.08 20.10 24.81
N LYS A 323 -5.51 20.98 23.99
CA LYS A 323 -4.19 20.80 23.35
C LYS A 323 -3.06 20.53 24.33
N ASN A 324 -3.18 21.01 25.57
CA ASN A 324 -2.19 20.81 26.61
C ASN A 324 -2.09 19.36 27.09
N PHE A 325 -3.04 18.49 26.72
CA PHE A 325 -2.98 17.07 27.06
C PHE A 325 -1.75 16.36 26.45
N LYS A 326 -1.26 16.81 25.28
CA LYS A 326 0.02 16.36 24.73
C LYS A 326 1.18 16.53 25.72
N ASN A 327 1.20 17.65 26.46
CA ASN A 327 2.23 17.88 27.47
C ASN A 327 2.10 16.89 28.64
N THR A 328 0.87 16.55 29.04
CA THR A 328 0.62 15.52 30.06
C THR A 328 1.18 14.16 29.63
N ILE A 329 0.95 13.77 28.37
CA ILE A 329 1.50 12.53 27.78
C ILE A 329 3.02 12.55 27.86
N LEU A 330 3.68 13.59 27.35
CA LEU A 330 5.14 13.68 27.34
C LEU A 330 5.75 13.71 28.74
N GLN A 331 5.10 14.39 29.70
CA GLN A 331 5.54 14.39 31.10
C GLN A 331 5.43 13.00 31.74
N LYS A 332 4.36 12.26 31.45
CA LYS A 332 4.18 10.89 31.92
C LYS A 332 5.22 9.95 31.32
N ILE A 333 5.53 10.09 30.03
CA ILE A 333 6.62 9.35 29.39
C ILE A 333 7.96 9.72 30.03
N ALA A 334 8.23 10.99 30.32
CA ALA A 334 9.49 11.41 30.92
C ALA A 334 9.69 10.88 32.36
N ARG A 335 8.59 10.64 33.08
CA ARG A 335 8.60 10.22 34.50
C ARG A 335 8.33 8.74 34.74
N CYS A 336 7.88 7.98 33.75
CA CYS A 336 7.61 6.55 33.94
C CYS A 336 8.87 5.78 34.28
N ASP A 337 8.77 4.66 34.99
CA ASP A 337 9.93 3.84 35.27
C ASP A 337 10.44 3.17 33.99
N MET A 338 11.77 3.03 33.89
CA MET A 338 12.41 2.25 32.84
C MET A 338 12.83 0.88 33.38
N ASP A 339 12.71 -0.11 32.51
CA ASP A 339 13.33 -1.42 32.71
C ASP A 339 14.71 -1.46 32.02
N SER A 340 15.42 -2.58 32.20
CA SER A 340 16.60 -2.96 31.44
C SER A 340 16.39 -2.88 29.92
N LYS A 341 17.45 -2.54 29.19
CA LYS A 341 17.45 -2.49 27.73
C LYS A 341 17.38 -3.89 27.14
N ARG A 342 16.15 -4.33 26.87
CA ARG A 342 15.80 -5.54 26.13
C ARG A 342 14.64 -5.21 25.19
N TYR A 343 14.36 -6.09 24.25
CA TYR A 343 13.21 -5.94 23.37
C TYR A 343 11.90 -5.92 24.17
N VAL A 344 11.17 -4.80 24.09
CA VAL A 344 9.81 -4.59 24.61
C VAL A 344 9.07 -3.71 23.61
N TYR A 345 8.07 -4.28 22.92
CA TYR A 345 7.22 -3.53 21.99
C TYR A 345 6.55 -2.35 22.72
N SER A 346 6.95 -1.13 22.38
CA SER A 346 6.61 0.08 23.12
C SER A 346 6.12 1.19 22.20
N ASP A 347 4.88 1.63 22.44
CA ASP A 347 4.27 2.77 21.74
C ASP A 347 4.92 4.10 22.15
N LEU A 348 5.39 4.18 23.39
CA LEU A 348 6.04 5.38 23.94
C LEU A 348 7.26 5.76 23.13
N GLY A 349 8.02 4.77 22.66
CA GLY A 349 9.19 5.01 21.83
C GLY A 349 8.83 5.67 20.50
N PHE A 350 7.72 5.27 19.88
CA PHE A 350 7.25 5.85 18.63
C PHE A 350 6.63 7.24 18.80
N ILE A 351 6.01 7.52 19.95
CA ILE A 351 5.60 8.89 20.32
C ILE A 351 6.85 9.78 20.41
N LEU A 352 7.90 9.34 21.11
CA LEU A 352 9.15 10.11 21.20
C LEU A 352 9.81 10.32 19.83
N LEU A 353 9.82 9.30 18.96
CA LEU A 353 10.35 9.43 17.59
C LEU A 353 9.58 10.46 16.78
N GLN A 354 8.25 10.49 16.88
CA GLN A 354 7.45 11.53 16.24
C GLN A 354 7.84 12.92 16.75
N GLN A 355 7.99 13.11 18.06
CA GLN A 355 8.44 14.37 18.63
C GLN A 355 9.85 14.77 18.16
N VAL A 356 10.77 13.80 18.02
CA VAL A 356 12.12 14.06 17.47
C VAL A 356 12.03 14.57 16.03
N VAL A 357 11.24 13.89 15.19
CA VAL A 357 11.05 14.30 13.79
C VAL A 357 10.52 15.73 13.73
N GLU A 358 9.41 16.02 14.42
CA GLU A 358 8.79 17.35 14.42
C GLU A 358 9.74 18.43 14.97
N ALA A 359 10.55 18.10 15.98
CA ALA A 359 11.56 19.00 16.52
C ALA A 359 12.66 19.34 15.50
N ILE A 360 13.00 18.44 14.58
CA ILE A 360 14.00 18.66 13.52
C ILE A 360 13.37 19.40 12.34
N VAL A 361 12.21 18.94 11.85
CA VAL A 361 11.61 19.44 10.60
C VAL A 361 10.77 20.70 10.78
N LYS A 362 10.40 21.02 12.03
CA LYS A 362 9.53 22.16 12.38
C LYS A 362 8.18 22.17 11.66
N LEU A 363 7.68 20.97 11.37
CA LEU A 363 6.37 20.72 10.78
C LEU A 363 5.68 19.59 11.55
N PRO A 364 4.35 19.63 11.69
CA PRO A 364 3.56 18.48 12.11
C PRO A 364 3.84 17.24 11.24
N MET A 365 3.87 16.07 11.88
CA MET A 365 4.20 14.79 11.23
C MET A 365 3.30 14.48 10.03
N ASP A 366 2.01 14.77 10.12
CA ASP A 366 1.03 14.58 9.05
C ASP A 366 1.36 15.42 7.81
N LEU A 367 1.69 16.71 7.99
CA LEU A 367 2.06 17.60 6.90
C LEU A 367 3.42 17.21 6.30
N TYR A 368 4.38 16.83 7.15
CA TYR A 368 5.69 16.37 6.71
C TYR A 368 5.58 15.11 5.84
N LEU A 369 4.85 14.10 6.29
CA LEU A 369 4.66 12.85 5.54
C LEU A 369 3.85 13.06 4.26
N ALA A 370 2.81 13.90 4.31
CA ALA A 370 2.04 14.25 3.11
C ALA A 370 2.94 14.87 2.04
N LYS A 371 3.85 15.78 2.43
CA LYS A 371 4.77 16.46 1.52
C LYS A 371 5.89 15.56 1.02
N GLU A 372 6.58 14.85 1.90
CA GLU A 372 7.81 14.12 1.55
C GLU A 372 7.55 12.75 0.94
N PHE A 373 6.41 12.12 1.26
CA PHE A 373 6.11 10.75 0.86
C PHE A 373 4.80 10.64 0.10
N TYR A 374 3.67 10.97 0.74
CA TYR A 374 2.37 10.56 0.20
C TYR A 374 2.05 11.24 -1.14
N ALA A 375 2.23 12.56 -1.24
CA ALA A 375 1.99 13.28 -2.49
C ALA A 375 2.99 12.90 -3.61
N PRO A 376 4.32 12.86 -3.38
CA PRO A 376 5.28 12.41 -4.41
C PRO A 376 5.06 10.98 -4.90
N MET A 377 4.58 10.08 -4.02
CA MET A 377 4.26 8.69 -4.37
C MET A 377 2.87 8.53 -5.01
N GLY A 378 2.09 9.60 -5.13
CA GLY A 378 0.73 9.56 -5.67
C GLY A 378 -0.28 8.84 -4.75
N LEU A 379 0.00 8.72 -3.46
CA LEU A 379 -0.88 8.07 -2.48
C LEU A 379 -2.02 9.03 -2.12
N GLN A 380 -3.19 8.79 -2.72
CA GLN A 380 -4.36 9.66 -2.55
C GLN A 380 -5.22 9.33 -1.32
N ARG A 381 -5.24 8.06 -0.91
CA ARG A 381 -6.07 7.53 0.20
C ARG A 381 -5.24 6.99 1.36
N THR A 382 -4.03 7.52 1.53
CA THR A 382 -3.16 7.26 2.69
C THR A 382 -2.84 8.59 3.35
N MET A 383 -3.41 8.84 4.52
CA MET A 383 -3.30 10.15 5.18
C MET A 383 -3.68 10.09 6.66
N TYR A 384 -3.31 11.14 7.38
CA TYR A 384 -3.90 11.47 8.66
C TYR A 384 -5.18 12.29 8.45
N LEU A 385 -6.09 12.25 9.44
CA LEU A 385 -7.30 13.07 9.47
C LEU A 385 -8.17 12.95 8.19
N PRO A 386 -8.58 11.73 7.80
CA PRO A 386 -9.25 11.48 6.52
C PRO A 386 -10.57 12.27 6.36
N LEU A 387 -11.24 12.57 7.47
CA LEU A 387 -12.50 13.34 7.49
C LEU A 387 -12.36 14.80 7.04
N LEU A 388 -11.14 15.32 6.89
CA LEU A 388 -10.91 16.63 6.28
C LEU A 388 -11.09 16.61 4.74
N ARG A 389 -11.14 15.42 4.13
CA ARG A 389 -11.18 15.25 2.66
C ARG A 389 -12.25 14.29 2.17
N TYR A 390 -12.60 13.29 2.98
CA TYR A 390 -13.51 12.22 2.61
C TYR A 390 -14.66 12.11 3.61
N SER A 391 -15.80 11.60 3.14
CA SER A 391 -16.94 11.38 4.01
C SER A 391 -16.81 10.07 4.78
N LYS A 392 -17.55 9.95 5.90
CA LYS A 392 -17.60 8.71 6.70
C LYS A 392 -18.02 7.49 5.89
N GLN A 393 -18.83 7.67 4.86
CA GLN A 393 -19.25 6.56 4.01
C GLN A 393 -18.07 5.90 3.31
N GLU A 394 -16.96 6.60 3.06
CA GLU A 394 -15.76 6.08 2.39
C GLU A 394 -14.73 5.47 3.35
N ILE A 395 -15.05 5.40 4.64
CA ILE A 395 -14.13 4.97 5.70
C ILE A 395 -14.77 3.82 6.45
N MET A 396 -14.00 2.76 6.65
CA MET A 396 -14.44 1.62 7.44
C MET A 396 -14.61 2.04 8.92
N PRO A 397 -15.75 1.71 9.57
CA PRO A 397 -15.90 1.86 11.01
C PRO A 397 -14.78 1.13 11.75
N THR A 398 -14.24 1.77 12.79
CA THR A 398 -13.07 1.26 13.53
C THR A 398 -13.46 0.61 14.84
N ALA A 399 -14.43 1.18 15.56
CA ALA A 399 -14.93 0.62 16.81
C ALA A 399 -16.40 1.00 17.03
N ALA A 400 -17.16 0.09 17.63
CA ALA A 400 -18.52 0.36 18.06
C ALA A 400 -18.53 0.68 19.57
N ASN A 401 -19.29 1.69 19.97
CA ASN A 401 -19.51 2.09 21.36
C ASN A 401 -18.21 2.21 22.19
N ASP A 402 -17.27 3.03 21.71
CA ASP A 402 -15.99 3.29 22.39
C ASP A 402 -16.23 3.72 23.85
N PHE A 403 -15.52 3.10 24.80
CA PHE A 403 -15.77 3.31 26.23
C PHE A 403 -15.44 4.75 26.68
N LEU A 404 -14.47 5.39 26.05
CA LEU A 404 -14.00 6.73 26.41
C LEU A 404 -14.90 7.79 25.79
N ARG A 405 -15.14 7.69 24.48
CA ARG A 405 -15.81 8.67 23.62
C ARG A 405 -17.33 8.44 23.51
N ARG A 406 -17.82 7.28 23.94
CA ARG A 406 -19.24 6.88 24.07
C ARG A 406 -20.01 6.97 22.75
N GLN A 407 -19.34 6.58 21.66
CA GLN A 407 -19.89 6.62 20.32
C GLN A 407 -19.18 5.61 19.42
N ASP A 408 -19.78 5.33 18.27
CA ASP A 408 -19.12 4.56 17.21
C ASP A 408 -18.06 5.44 16.55
N LEU A 409 -16.87 4.88 16.33
CA LEU A 409 -15.74 5.56 15.70
C LEU A 409 -15.66 5.20 14.23
N CYS A 410 -15.67 6.22 13.37
CA CYS A 410 -15.42 6.12 11.95
C CYS A 410 -14.70 7.39 11.48
N GLY A 411 -13.50 7.23 10.91
CA GLY A 411 -12.63 8.34 10.50
C GLY A 411 -11.83 9.01 11.62
N TYR A 412 -11.91 8.46 12.84
CA TYR A 412 -11.07 8.82 13.99
C TYR A 412 -10.25 7.59 14.38
N VAL A 413 -9.02 7.82 14.83
CA VAL A 413 -8.15 6.73 15.27
C VAL A 413 -8.68 6.12 16.57
N HIS A 414 -8.73 4.79 16.62
CA HIS A 414 -9.23 4.07 17.80
C HIS A 414 -8.32 4.28 19.02
N ASP A 415 -7.00 4.21 18.85
CA ASP A 415 -6.05 4.44 19.94
C ASP A 415 -6.20 5.85 20.52
N GLU A 416 -6.45 5.94 21.82
CA GLU A 416 -6.76 7.19 22.50
C GLU A 416 -5.54 8.10 22.60
N THR A 417 -4.34 7.52 22.63
CA THR A 417 -3.08 8.27 22.69
C THR A 417 -2.76 8.87 21.32
N ALA A 418 -2.95 8.11 20.24
CA ALA A 418 -2.75 8.56 18.88
C ALA A 418 -3.75 9.63 18.45
N ALA A 419 -4.94 9.66 19.06
CA ALA A 419 -5.93 10.71 18.83
C ALA A 419 -5.53 12.07 19.43
N CYS A 420 -4.56 12.09 20.36
CA CYS A 420 -4.21 13.26 21.16
C CYS A 420 -3.10 14.13 20.60
#